data_AF-A0AAW0ID15-F1
#
_entry.id   AF-A0AAW0ID15-F1
#
_cell.length_a   1.000
_cell.length_b   1.000
_cell.length_c   1.000
_cell.angle_alpha   90.00
_cell.angle_beta   90.00
_cell.angle_gamma   90.00
#
_symmetry.space_group_name_H-M   'P 1'
#
loop_
_entity.id
_entity.type
_entity.pdbx_description
1 polymer ?
#
loop_
_entity_poly.entity_id
_entity_poly.type
_entity_poly.pdbx_seq_one_letter_code
_entity_poly.pdbx_strand_id
1 'polypeptide(L)'
;MSSFWKVMGIEAEVYHNLKNVMKVKYRKDAINVGDESGFAPNILENKEALGLLKNTVGKAGCPDQIVTGMDLAASEFFRSGK
;
A
#
# COMPACT_ATOMS: atom_id res chain seq x y z
N MET A 1 -5.90 20.70 -12.59
CA MET A 1 -6.00 19.25 -12.82
C MET A 1 -4.61 18.72 -13.10
N SER A 2 -4.15 17.72 -12.35
CA SER A 2 -2.94 16.97 -12.70
C SER A 2 -3.25 16.11 -13.94
N SER A 3 -2.31 15.99 -14.88
CA SER A 3 -2.45 15.07 -16.00
C SER A 3 -2.28 13.63 -15.52
N PHE A 4 -2.89 12.67 -16.23
CA PHE A 4 -2.76 11.24 -15.93
C PHE A 4 -1.29 10.79 -15.78
N TRP A 5 -0.43 11.23 -16.70
CA TRP A 5 1.02 10.97 -16.66
C TRP A 5 1.71 11.46 -15.39
N LYS A 6 1.30 12.64 -14.89
CA LYS A 6 1.84 13.19 -13.64
C LYS A 6 1.44 12.32 -12.44
N VAL A 7 0.18 11.87 -12.39
CA VAL A 7 -0.32 11.03 -11.31
C VAL A 7 0.38 9.67 -11.32
N MET A 8 0.55 9.03 -12.48
CA MET A 8 1.29 7.78 -12.59
C MET A 8 2.74 7.90 -12.09
N GLY A 9 3.41 9.02 -12.37
CA GLY A 9 4.76 9.27 -11.86
C GLY A 9 4.81 9.35 -10.33
N ILE A 10 3.84 10.05 -9.73
CA ILE A 10 3.70 10.16 -8.26
C ILE A 10 3.41 8.78 -7.65
N GLU A 11 2.52 8.00 -8.27
CA GLU A 11 2.18 6.65 -7.81
C GLU A 11 3.40 5.71 -7.83
N ALA A 12 4.19 5.74 -8.91
CA ALA A 12 5.41 4.94 -9.03
C ALA A 12 6.44 5.30 -7.94
N GLU A 13 6.60 6.59 -7.65
CA GLU A 13 7.48 7.07 -6.56
C GLU A 13 7.03 6.53 -5.20
N VAL A 14 5.73 6.63 -4.91
CA VAL A 14 5.13 6.13 -3.67
C VAL A 14 5.31 4.62 -3.54
N TYR A 15 5.10 3.87 -4.63
CA TYR A 15 5.28 2.41 -4.67
C TYR A 15 6.74 2.01 -4.40
N HIS A 16 7.71 2.69 -5.01
CA HIS A 16 9.13 2.43 -4.75
C HIS A 16 9.57 2.83 -3.34
N ASN A 17 9.03 3.91 -2.80
CA ASN A 17 9.25 4.30 -1.41
C ASN A 17 8.66 3.26 -0.44
N LEU A 18 7.45 2.76 -0.72
CA LEU A 18 6.82 1.69 0.07
C LEU A 18 7.70 0.44 0.09
N LYS A 19 8.25 0.04 -1.07
CA LYS A 19 9.19 -1.08 -1.18
C LYS A 19 10.38 -0.94 -0.23
N ASN A 20 10.97 0.24 -0.16
CA ASN A 20 12.12 0.51 0.71
C ASN A 20 11.74 0.44 2.19
N VAL A 21 10.61 1.05 2.58
CA VAL A 21 10.09 0.99 3.95
C VAL A 21 9.82 -0.45 4.38
N MET A 22 9.18 -1.23 3.51
CA MET A 22 8.86 -2.63 3.78
C MET A 22 10.11 -3.51 3.88
N LYS A 23 11.09 -3.32 2.98
CA LYS A 23 12.36 -4.04 3.02
C LYS A 23 13.13 -3.79 4.32
N VAL A 24 13.08 -2.56 4.84
CA VAL A 24 13.71 -2.20 6.13
C VAL A 24 12.95 -2.84 7.30
N LYS A 25 11.62 -2.79 7.30
CA LYS A 25 10.81 -3.25 8.44
C LYS A 25 10.62 -4.77 8.49
N TYR A 26 10.44 -5.42 7.35
CA TYR A 26 10.05 -6.84 7.24
C TYR A 26 11.03 -7.70 6.45
N ARG A 27 12.19 -7.15 6.05
CA ARG A 27 13.24 -7.84 5.27
C ARG A 27 12.86 -8.05 3.79
N LYS A 28 13.75 -8.74 3.06
CA LYS A 28 13.74 -8.83 1.59
C LYS A 28 12.61 -9.69 1.02
N ASP A 29 12.10 -10.63 1.80
CA ASP A 29 11.01 -11.54 1.44
C ASP A 29 9.66 -10.82 1.40
N ALA A 30 9.47 -9.79 2.23
CA ALA A 30 8.23 -9.01 2.28
C ALA A 30 7.97 -8.09 1.09
N ILE A 31 8.93 -7.94 0.16
CA ILE A 31 8.80 -7.11 -1.06
C ILE A 31 8.54 -7.94 -2.32
N ASN A 32 8.21 -9.22 -2.15
CA ASN A 32 7.64 -10.02 -3.22
C ASN A 32 6.24 -9.50 -3.56
N VAL A 33 5.85 -9.69 -4.81
CA VAL A 33 4.57 -9.19 -5.35
C VAL A 33 3.53 -10.31 -5.36
N GLY A 34 2.29 -9.96 -5.04
CA GLY A 34 1.12 -10.84 -5.20
C GLY A 34 0.50 -10.74 -6.59
N ASP A 35 -0.69 -11.32 -6.74
CA ASP A 35 -1.37 -11.46 -8.04
C ASP A 35 -1.70 -10.11 -8.71
N GLU A 36 -2.02 -9.07 -7.93
CA GLU A 36 -2.26 -7.71 -8.42
C GLU A 36 -1.03 -6.81 -8.35
N SER A 37 0.17 -7.39 -8.31
CA SER A 37 1.46 -6.68 -8.25
C SER A 37 1.74 -5.87 -6.97
N GLY A 38 0.81 -5.83 -6.01
CA GLY A 38 1.03 -5.25 -4.69
C GLY A 38 2.02 -6.08 -3.84
N PHE A 39 2.68 -5.44 -2.87
CA PHE A 39 3.55 -6.17 -1.93
C PHE A 39 2.72 -7.01 -0.95
N ALA A 40 3.18 -8.24 -0.67
CA ALA A 40 2.49 -9.20 0.20
C ALA A 40 3.32 -9.53 1.47
N PRO A 41 3.41 -8.61 2.45
CA PRO A 41 4.11 -8.85 3.69
C PRO A 41 3.26 -9.74 4.61
N ASN A 42 3.91 -10.47 5.51
CA ASN A 42 3.20 -11.23 6.54
C ASN A 42 2.73 -10.29 7.68
N ILE A 43 1.62 -9.59 7.44
CA ILE A 43 0.96 -8.68 8.40
C ILE A 43 -0.37 -9.30 8.82
N LEU A 44 -0.62 -9.34 10.13
CA LEU A 44 -1.87 -9.86 10.70
C LEU A 44 -2.90 -8.75 10.98
N GLU A 45 -2.42 -7.53 11.27
CA GLU A 45 -3.26 -6.40 11.68
C GLU A 45 -3.44 -5.40 10.53
N ASN A 46 -4.66 -5.23 10.02
CA ASN A 46 -4.96 -4.29 8.93
C ASN A 46 -4.52 -2.85 9.23
N LYS A 47 -4.56 -2.45 10.50
CA LYS A 47 -4.09 -1.12 10.96
C LYS A 47 -2.61 -0.91 10.70
N GLU A 48 -1.81 -1.96 10.75
CA GLU A 48 -0.37 -1.89 10.48
C GLU A 48 -0.11 -1.59 9.00
N ALA A 49 -0.85 -2.24 8.09
CA ALA A 49 -0.78 -1.96 6.65
C ALA A 49 -1.18 -0.50 6.34
N LEU A 50 -2.28 -0.01 6.94
CA LEU A 50 -2.69 1.40 6.81
C LEU A 50 -1.65 2.37 7.37
N GLY A 51 -1.00 2.03 8.48
CA GLY A 51 0.09 2.81 9.06
C GLY A 51 1.31 2.93 8.14
N LEU A 52 1.66 1.84 7.44
CA LEU A 52 2.72 1.85 6.42
C LEU A 52 2.37 2.77 5.26
N LEU A 53 1.17 2.63 4.71
CA LEU A 53 0.70 3.47 3.60
C LEU A 53 0.71 4.95 4.00
N LYS A 54 0.17 5.30 5.18
CA LYS A 54 0.15 6.67 5.69
C LYS A 54 1.56 7.25 5.85
N ASN A 55 2.50 6.47 6.39
CA ASN A 55 3.89 6.90 6.54
C ASN A 55 4.57 7.11 5.18
N THR A 56 4.37 6.20 4.23
CA THR A 56 4.95 6.30 2.90
C THR A 56 4.37 7.49 2.13
N VAL A 57 3.05 7.66 2.13
CA VAL A 57 2.39 8.80 1.49
C VAL A 57 2.83 10.12 2.12
N GLY A 58 2.96 10.19 3.44
CA GLY A 58 3.46 11.38 4.13
C GLY A 58 4.91 11.75 3.79
N LYS A 59 5.67 10.84 3.19
CA LYS A 59 7.04 11.09 2.68
C LYS A 59 7.09 11.39 1.18
N ALA A 60 5.97 11.24 0.47
CA ALA A 60 5.90 11.55 -0.95
C ALA A 60 5.93 13.08 -1.16
N GLY A 61 6.38 13.53 -2.32
CA GLY A 61 6.42 14.96 -2.66
C GLY A 61 5.04 15.62 -2.86
N CYS A 62 3.95 14.85 -2.86
CA CYS A 62 2.58 15.32 -3.12
C CYS A 62 1.54 14.59 -2.23
N PRO A 63 1.65 14.64 -0.89
CA PRO A 63 0.80 13.86 0.01
C PRO A 63 -0.69 14.23 -0.10
N ASP A 64 -1.00 15.53 -0.32
CA ASP A 64 -2.37 16.02 -0.43
C ASP A 64 -3.10 15.57 -1.70
N GLN A 65 -2.38 14.96 -2.66
CA GLN A 65 -2.95 14.43 -3.90
C GLN A 65 -3.21 12.92 -3.83
N ILE A 66 -2.90 12.26 -2.71
CA ILE A 66 -3.02 10.81 -2.55
C ILE A 66 -4.01 10.50 -1.43
N VAL A 67 -4.98 9.64 -1.74
CA VAL A 67 -5.93 9.08 -0.79
C VAL A 67 -5.85 7.55 -0.82
N THR A 68 -6.15 6.90 0.30
CA THR A 68 -6.11 5.44 0.41
C THR A 68 -7.48 4.84 0.16
N GLY A 69 -7.57 3.87 -0.75
CA GLY A 69 -8.71 2.98 -0.93
C GLY A 69 -8.43 1.59 -0.36
N MET A 70 -9.49 0.83 -0.06
CA MET A 70 -9.38 -0.54 0.45
C MET A 70 -10.54 -1.38 -0.12
N ASP A 71 -10.21 -2.51 -0.72
CA ASP A 71 -11.17 -3.58 -0.97
C ASP A 71 -11.09 -4.56 0.20
N LEU A 72 -12.19 -4.69 0.94
CA LEU A 72 -12.25 -5.59 2.09
C LEU A 72 -12.49 -7.04 1.66
N ALA A 73 -13.03 -7.31 0.47
CA ALA A 73 -13.45 -8.65 0.05
C ALA A 73 -14.23 -9.41 1.16
N ALA A 74 -15.15 -8.72 1.86
CA ALA A 74 -15.74 -9.21 3.12
C ALA A 74 -16.46 -10.56 3.00
N SER A 75 -16.95 -10.89 1.81
CA SER A 75 -17.54 -12.19 1.50
C SER A 75 -16.59 -13.37 1.76
N GLU A 76 -15.28 -13.18 1.64
CA GLU A 76 -14.27 -14.25 1.80
C GLU A 76 -14.10 -14.70 3.26
N PHE A 77 -14.37 -13.80 4.21
CA PHE A 77 -14.24 -14.09 5.64
C PHE A 77 -15.55 -14.05 6.42
N PHE A 78 -16.67 -13.76 5.76
CA PHE A 78 -17.99 -13.82 6.38
C PHE A 78 -18.32 -15.26 6.82
N ARG A 79 -18.63 -15.43 8.10
CA ARG A 79 -18.95 -16.71 8.75
C ARG A 79 -20.11 -16.53 9.70
N SER A 80 -21.21 -17.24 9.42
CA SER A 80 -22.36 -17.37 10.33
C SER A 80 -22.98 -16.03 10.76
N GLY A 81 -23.16 -15.11 9.81
CA GLY A 81 -23.76 -13.81 10.11
C GLY A 81 -22.78 -12.77 10.66
N LYS A 82 -21.47 -13.05 10.66
CA LYS A 82 -20.42 -12.20 11.22
C LYS A 82 -19.15 -12.22 10.38
#